data_AF-A0A934YQX4-F1
#
_entry.id   AF-A0A934YQX4-F1
#
_cell.length_a   1.000
_cell.length_b   1.000
_cell.length_c   1.000
_cell.angle_alpha   90.00
_cell.angle_beta   90.00
_cell.angle_gamma   90.00
#
_symmetry.space_group_name_H-M   'P 1'
#
loop_
_entity.id
_entity.type
_entity.pdbx_description
1 polymer ?
#
loop_
_entity_poly.entity_id
_entity_poly.type
_entity_poly.pdbx_seq_one_letter_code
_entity_poly.pdbx_strand_id
1 'polypeptide(L)'
;MPYSSRRAWPLLLAGSAAGLGVALASGVGVRLAAALTVGGLSGLLLRRAASTSPDGGDQASFAIVPWGVLVEAHDGLRALMWSSVRSIRVRMAHTRDGGNTDTLASFVTVETGRETFHGRTAGAAPLDRLEAYHTAYADEQSTPLAFDLEGTTAGDVTEPEWERLVGAARAWLDTAEAHRRLGLHGAGYRRASARVATRPAVEVLRAALRGAPRAEADPRAFAAVLAAELGATELVRELLELVQSPHPLLAAIAKQAALGLGAPTSRAGSIDEVAPFLHPEDDRALRTWVSAGP
;
A
#
# COMPACT_ATOMS: atom_id res chain seq x y z
N MET A 1 30.70 19.39 -18.35
CA MET A 1 30.06 18.09 -18.61
C MET A 1 29.57 17.50 -17.30
N PRO A 2 28.26 17.20 -17.18
CA PRO A 2 27.82 16.10 -16.34
C PRO A 2 27.00 15.09 -17.14
N TYR A 3 27.38 13.82 -16.99
CA TYR A 3 26.74 12.64 -17.56
C TYR A 3 25.36 12.43 -16.90
N SER A 4 24.26 12.69 -17.62
CA SER A 4 22.96 12.14 -17.24
C SER A 4 22.89 10.70 -17.73
N SER A 5 23.22 9.73 -16.87
CA SER A 5 22.99 8.31 -17.18
C SER A 5 21.48 8.02 -17.09
N ARG A 6 20.78 8.15 -18.22
CA ARG A 6 19.42 7.61 -18.39
C ARG A 6 19.51 6.09 -18.35
N ARG A 7 19.32 5.49 -17.16
CA ARG A 7 19.14 4.04 -17.04
C ARG A 7 17.79 3.69 -17.68
N ALA A 8 17.84 3.17 -18.91
CA ALA A 8 16.68 2.55 -19.55
C ALA A 8 16.36 1.25 -18.81
N TRP A 9 15.22 1.23 -18.11
CA TRP A 9 14.66 0.00 -17.53
C TRP A 9 13.84 -0.73 -18.61
N PRO A 10 14.15 -1.99 -18.95
CA PRO A 10 13.27 -2.80 -19.77
C PRO A 10 12.16 -3.38 -18.88
N LEU A 11 10.88 -3.07 -19.18
CA LEU A 11 9.73 -3.71 -18.55
C LEU A 11 9.01 -4.60 -19.56
N LEU A 12 8.87 -5.87 -19.18
CA LEU A 12 8.16 -6.92 -19.91
C LEU A 12 6.64 -6.72 -19.81
N LEU A 13 5.96 -7.03 -20.92
CA LEU A 13 4.52 -6.87 -21.14
C LEU A 13 3.76 -8.15 -20.75
N ALA A 14 2.70 -8.03 -19.94
CA ALA A 14 1.57 -8.95 -19.95
C ALA A 14 0.33 -8.25 -19.36
N GLY A 15 -0.75 -8.18 -20.13
CA GLY A 15 -1.99 -7.50 -19.74
C GLY A 15 -3.08 -8.46 -19.27
N SER A 16 -4.05 -7.92 -18.52
CA SER A 16 -5.49 -8.23 -18.63
C SER A 16 -6.29 -7.26 -17.75
N ALA A 17 -7.37 -6.72 -18.32
CA ALA A 17 -8.34 -5.83 -17.69
C ALA A 17 -9.63 -6.58 -17.33
N ALA A 18 -10.43 -5.96 -16.46
CA ALA A 18 -11.82 -6.23 -16.06
C ALA A 18 -12.02 -6.91 -14.69
N GLY A 19 -12.83 -6.26 -13.83
CA GLY A 19 -13.35 -6.89 -12.61
C GLY A 19 -13.84 -5.99 -11.47
N LEU A 20 -14.43 -4.81 -11.72
CA LEU A 20 -14.95 -3.94 -10.64
C LEU A 20 -16.45 -3.72 -10.77
N GLY A 21 -17.22 -4.64 -10.20
CA GLY A 21 -18.66 -4.49 -10.03
C GLY A 21 -19.25 -5.65 -9.24
N VAL A 22 -20.08 -5.31 -8.23
CA VAL A 22 -20.85 -6.19 -7.34
C VAL A 22 -20.14 -6.60 -6.02
N ALA A 23 -20.10 -5.68 -5.08
CA ALA A 23 -20.31 -5.96 -3.66
C ALA A 23 -20.84 -4.68 -3.00
N LEU A 24 -21.63 -4.79 -1.93
CA LEU A 24 -22.24 -3.72 -1.10
C LEU A 24 -23.74 -3.41 -1.31
N ALA A 25 -24.57 -4.45 -1.44
CA ALA A 25 -26.00 -4.38 -1.09
C ALA A 25 -26.29 -4.83 0.37
N SER A 26 -25.28 -5.09 1.19
CA SER A 26 -25.47 -5.58 2.57
C SER A 26 -24.67 -4.74 3.56
N GLY A 27 -25.36 -3.91 4.34
CA GLY A 27 -24.83 -2.94 5.30
C GLY A 27 -23.99 -3.53 6.44
N VAL A 28 -22.77 -3.95 6.11
CA VAL A 28 -21.68 -4.25 7.04
C VAL A 28 -20.62 -3.17 6.83
N GLY A 29 -20.14 -2.59 7.93
CA GLY A 29 -19.37 -1.34 7.98
C GLY A 29 -18.20 -1.24 7.00
N VAL A 30 -17.80 0.01 6.75
CA VAL A 30 -16.75 0.62 5.87
C VAL A 30 -15.52 -0.24 5.47
N ARG A 31 -15.28 -1.39 6.09
CA ARG A 31 -14.15 -2.30 5.90
C ARG A 31 -14.25 -3.24 4.68
N LEU A 32 -15.28 -3.16 3.85
CA LEU A 32 -15.46 -4.04 2.68
C LEU A 32 -15.72 -3.29 1.36
N ALA A 33 -15.21 -2.06 1.24
CA ALA A 33 -15.28 -1.27 0.00
C ALA A 33 -13.97 -1.27 -0.82
N ALA A 34 -13.02 -2.16 -0.51
CA ALA A 34 -11.75 -2.29 -1.24
C ALA A 34 -11.65 -3.64 -1.96
N ALA A 35 -12.60 -3.91 -2.87
CA ALA A 35 -12.40 -4.93 -3.90
C ALA A 35 -11.98 -4.24 -5.20
N LEU A 36 -10.91 -3.45 -5.16
CA LEU A 36 -10.22 -3.00 -6.38
C LEU A 36 -9.44 -4.19 -6.92
N THR A 37 -9.92 -4.81 -7.98
CA THR A 37 -9.13 -5.76 -8.78
C THR A 37 -7.97 -5.01 -9.44
N VAL A 38 -6.85 -4.89 -8.75
CA VAL A 38 -5.59 -4.41 -9.32
C VAL A 38 -4.76 -5.62 -9.74
N GLY A 39 -5.02 -6.11 -10.95
CA GLY A 39 -4.01 -6.83 -11.71
C GLY A 39 -2.99 -5.81 -12.24
N GLY A 40 -1.71 -6.07 -12.02
CA GLY A 40 -0.59 -5.14 -12.21
C GLY A 40 -0.62 -4.28 -13.48
N LEU A 41 -0.98 -3.01 -13.32
CA LEU A 41 -1.12 -2.04 -14.43
C LEU A 41 -0.35 -0.73 -14.23
N SER A 42 0.39 -0.56 -13.13
CA SER A 42 1.02 0.73 -12.80
C SER A 42 2.08 1.18 -13.81
N GLY A 43 2.78 0.26 -14.48
CA GLY A 43 3.80 0.61 -15.50
C GLY A 43 3.26 0.89 -16.91
N LEU A 44 2.05 0.40 -17.24
CA LEU A 44 1.54 0.39 -18.62
C LEU A 44 0.62 1.58 -18.93
N LEU A 45 -0.02 2.17 -17.90
CA LEU A 45 -0.98 3.26 -18.09
C LEU A 45 -0.31 4.62 -18.32
N LEU A 46 0.86 4.87 -17.73
CA LEU A 46 1.54 6.17 -17.87
C LEU A 46 2.05 6.41 -19.30
N ARG A 47 2.57 5.38 -19.98
CA ARG A 47 3.14 5.52 -21.32
C ARG A 47 2.12 5.83 -22.42
N ARG A 48 0.81 5.61 -22.17
CA ARG A 48 -0.25 5.83 -23.17
C ARG A 48 -1.03 7.13 -22.96
N ALA A 49 -0.84 7.82 -21.83
CA ALA A 49 -1.51 9.08 -21.51
C ALA A 49 -0.81 10.33 -22.07
N ALA A 50 0.39 10.19 -22.65
CA ALA A 50 1.08 11.26 -23.37
C ALA A 50 0.47 11.52 -24.76
N SER A 51 -0.83 11.85 -24.81
CA SER A 51 -1.43 12.52 -25.96
C SER A 51 -1.31 14.02 -25.74
N THR A 52 -0.47 14.66 -26.54
CA THR A 52 -0.31 16.12 -26.60
C THR A 52 -1.66 16.78 -26.90
N SER A 53 -2.29 17.38 -25.89
CA SER A 53 -3.42 18.30 -26.09
C SER A 53 -2.90 19.63 -26.67
N PRO A 54 -3.61 20.24 -27.62
CA PRO A 54 -3.24 21.53 -28.21
C PRO A 54 -3.60 22.75 -27.33
N ASP A 55 -4.29 22.57 -26.20
CA ASP A 55 -4.53 23.64 -25.22
C ASP A 55 -3.35 23.72 -24.24
N GLY A 56 -2.58 24.81 -24.32
CA GLY A 56 -1.30 25.04 -23.62
C GLY A 56 -1.35 25.17 -22.09
N GLY A 57 -2.16 24.38 -21.40
CA GLY A 57 -2.02 24.13 -19.96
C GLY A 57 -1.04 22.99 -19.70
N ASP A 58 -0.23 23.10 -18.65
CA ASP A 58 0.68 22.04 -18.20
C ASP A 58 -0.14 20.82 -17.73
N GLN A 59 -0.43 19.91 -18.67
CA GLN A 59 -1.22 18.71 -18.44
C GLN A 59 -0.29 17.58 -18.01
N ALA A 60 -0.40 17.16 -16.75
CA ALA A 60 0.32 16.02 -16.20
C ALA A 60 -0.43 14.70 -16.44
N SER A 61 0.33 13.61 -16.57
CA SER A 61 -0.22 12.25 -16.54
C SER A 61 -0.23 11.75 -15.10
N PHE A 62 -1.34 11.12 -14.70
CA PHE A 62 -1.53 10.60 -13.35
C PHE A 62 -1.74 9.09 -13.32
N ALA A 63 -1.26 8.47 -12.25
CA ALA A 63 -1.81 7.21 -11.77
C ALA A 63 -2.17 7.37 -10.29
N ILE A 64 -3.44 7.12 -9.97
CA ILE A 64 -3.94 7.14 -8.58
C ILE A 64 -3.88 5.71 -8.06
N VAL A 65 -3.17 5.50 -6.95
CA VAL A 65 -2.92 4.19 -6.34
C VAL A 65 -3.25 4.24 -4.86
N PRO A 66 -3.42 3.09 -4.17
CA PRO A 66 -3.82 3.08 -2.76
C PRO A 66 -2.90 3.86 -1.82
N TRP A 67 -1.61 4.00 -2.16
CA TRP A 67 -0.60 4.67 -1.34
C TRP A 67 -0.39 6.16 -1.68
N GLY A 68 -1.00 6.66 -2.76
CA GLY A 68 -0.84 8.04 -3.18
C GLY A 68 -1.10 8.29 -4.66
N VAL A 69 -0.47 9.34 -5.20
CA VAL A 69 -0.59 9.74 -6.60
C VAL A 69 0.78 9.73 -7.26
N LEU A 70 0.93 8.99 -8.36
CA LEU A 70 2.08 9.10 -9.25
C LEU A 70 1.77 10.18 -10.29
N VAL A 71 2.67 11.15 -10.42
CA VAL A 71 2.57 12.26 -11.37
C VAL A 71 3.77 12.23 -12.29
N GLU A 72 3.55 12.13 -13.59
CA GLU A 72 4.60 12.37 -14.59
C GLU A 72 4.58 13.86 -14.95
N ALA A 73 5.56 14.60 -14.42
CA ALA A 73 5.77 16.02 -14.67
C ALA A 73 6.99 16.24 -15.57
N HIS A 74 7.25 17.50 -15.92
CA HIS A 74 8.39 17.92 -16.77
C HIS A 74 9.75 17.38 -16.28
N ASP A 75 9.96 17.34 -14.97
CA ASP A 75 11.22 16.88 -14.34
C ASP A 75 11.27 15.37 -14.07
N GLY A 76 10.22 14.62 -14.41
CA GLY A 76 10.13 13.17 -14.26
C GLY A 76 8.96 12.67 -13.41
N LEU A 77 8.98 11.37 -13.09
CA LEU A 77 7.97 10.70 -12.28
C LEU A 77 8.14 11.09 -10.80
N ARG A 78 7.06 11.58 -10.19
CA ARG A 78 7.00 11.97 -8.79
C ARG A 78 5.92 11.17 -8.07
N ALA A 79 6.24 10.66 -6.89
CA ALA A 79 5.28 10.03 -6.00
C ALA A 79 4.81 11.07 -4.96
N LEU A 80 3.50 11.30 -4.90
CA LEU A 80 2.85 12.17 -3.94
C LEU A 80 2.13 11.31 -2.91
N MET A 81 2.60 11.35 -1.67
CA MET A 81 1.94 10.75 -0.51
C MET A 81 0.58 11.41 -0.27
N TRP A 82 -0.44 10.65 0.12
CA TRP A 82 -1.74 11.20 0.53
C TRP A 82 -1.62 12.29 1.58
N SER A 83 -0.72 12.13 2.56
CA SER A 83 -0.46 13.15 3.59
C SER A 83 0.08 14.47 3.02
N SER A 84 0.64 14.46 1.81
CA SER A 84 1.14 15.65 1.10
C SER A 84 0.10 16.27 0.14
N VAL A 85 -0.98 15.55 -0.15
CA VAL A 85 -2.08 16.03 -0.99
C VAL A 85 -3.06 16.79 -0.09
N ARG A 86 -3.38 18.02 -0.47
CA ARG A 86 -4.34 18.86 0.26
C ARG A 86 -5.76 18.65 -0.21
N SER A 87 -5.93 18.55 -1.53
CA SER A 87 -7.24 18.33 -2.13
C SER A 87 -7.11 17.58 -3.45
N ILE A 88 -8.15 16.80 -3.76
CA ILE A 88 -8.35 16.19 -5.07
C ILE A 88 -9.73 16.57 -5.53
N ARG A 89 -9.81 17.19 -6.71
CA ARG A 89 -11.08 17.55 -7.32
C ARG A 89 -11.23 16.81 -8.63
N VAL A 90 -12.39 16.18 -8.80
CA VAL A 90 -12.74 15.49 -10.05
C VAL A 90 -13.90 16.24 -10.70
N ARG A 91 -13.75 16.61 -11.97
CA ARG A 91 -14.82 17.23 -12.75
C ARG A 91 -15.06 16.41 -14.00
N MET A 92 -16.31 16.10 -14.30
CA MET A 92 -16.69 15.42 -15.53
C MET A 92 -17.28 16.41 -16.52
N ALA A 93 -16.82 16.36 -17.77
CA ALA A 93 -17.47 17.03 -18.88
C ALA A 93 -18.43 16.04 -19.54
N HIS A 94 -19.68 16.46 -19.67
CA HIS A 94 -20.72 15.67 -20.30
C HIS A 94 -21.13 16.30 -21.63
N THR A 95 -21.49 15.45 -22.59
CA THR A 95 -22.25 15.85 -23.78
C THR A 95 -23.68 15.37 -23.63
N ARG A 96 -24.60 16.02 -24.34
CA ARG A 96 -25.98 15.58 -24.44
C ARG A 96 -26.30 15.34 -25.91
N ASP A 97 -26.53 14.08 -26.27
CA ASP A 97 -26.96 13.68 -27.62
C ASP A 97 -28.27 12.89 -27.52
N GLY A 98 -29.28 13.29 -28.28
CA GLY A 98 -30.58 12.61 -28.32
C GLY A 98 -31.31 12.46 -26.97
N GLY A 99 -30.95 13.23 -25.94
CA GLY A 99 -31.51 13.12 -24.59
C GLY A 99 -30.68 12.27 -23.62
N ASN A 100 -29.65 11.56 -24.09
CA ASN A 100 -28.70 10.83 -23.25
C ASN A 100 -27.52 11.73 -22.85
N THR A 101 -27.05 11.57 -21.61
CA THR A 101 -25.88 12.29 -21.08
C THR A 101 -24.68 11.35 -21.07
N ASP A 102 -23.71 11.60 -21.95
CA ASP A 102 -22.48 10.82 -22.03
C ASP A 102 -21.30 11.62 -21.45
N THR A 103 -20.47 10.97 -20.65
CA THR A 103 -19.23 11.60 -20.13
C THR A 103 -18.16 11.60 -21.21
N LEU A 104 -17.80 12.77 -21.71
CA LEU A 104 -16.74 12.95 -22.70
C LEU A 104 -15.35 12.81 -22.08
N ALA A 105 -15.15 13.44 -20.93
CA ALA A 105 -13.86 13.50 -20.27
C ALA A 105 -14.02 13.69 -18.76
N SER A 106 -13.02 13.21 -18.04
CA SER A 106 -12.84 13.49 -16.62
C SER A 106 -11.55 14.29 -16.44
N PHE A 107 -11.63 15.36 -15.67
CA PHE A 107 -10.53 16.24 -15.30
C PHE A 107 -10.22 16.03 -13.82
N VAL A 108 -8.96 15.82 -13.51
CA VAL A 108 -8.48 15.63 -12.14
C VAL A 108 -7.53 16.78 -11.82
N THR A 109 -7.78 17.43 -10.70
CA THR A 109 -6.85 18.43 -10.13
C THR A 109 -6.36 17.92 -8.79
N VAL A 110 -5.03 17.79 -8.64
CA VAL A 110 -4.37 17.40 -7.40
C VAL A 110 -3.63 18.62 -6.85
N GLU A 111 -4.06 19.12 -5.70
CA GLU A 111 -3.43 20.26 -5.03
C GLU A 111 -2.56 19.76 -3.88
N THR A 112 -1.29 20.19 -3.85
CA THR A 112 -0.36 19.94 -2.74
C THR A 112 -0.10 21.23 -1.96
N GLY A 113 0.81 21.19 -0.99
CA GLY A 113 1.25 22.41 -0.29
C GLY A 113 2.02 23.42 -1.14
N ARG A 114 2.58 23.00 -2.29
CA ARG A 114 3.48 23.83 -3.11
C ARG A 114 3.05 23.95 -4.56
N GLU A 115 2.38 22.93 -5.08
CA GLU A 115 2.12 22.78 -6.51
C GLU A 115 0.69 22.30 -6.74
N THR A 116 0.17 22.58 -7.94
CA THR A 116 -1.12 22.07 -8.42
C THR A 116 -0.88 21.35 -9.73
N PHE A 117 -1.43 20.16 -9.86
CA PHE A 117 -1.31 19.34 -11.05
C PHE A 117 -2.68 19.15 -11.68
N HIS A 118 -2.74 19.22 -13.01
CA HIS A 118 -3.96 19.01 -13.79
C HIS A 118 -3.79 17.84 -14.74
N GLY A 119 -4.82 17.01 -14.85
CA GLY A 119 -4.82 15.85 -15.71
C GLY A 119 -6.20 15.61 -16.27
N ARG A 120 -6.23 14.88 -17.38
CA ARG A 120 -7.45 14.62 -18.14
C ARG A 120 -7.41 13.20 -18.67
N THR A 121 -8.53 12.51 -18.57
CA THR A 121 -8.77 11.23 -19.24
C THR A 121 -10.05 11.31 -20.05
N ALA A 122 -10.12 10.55 -21.14
CA ALA A 122 -11.36 10.36 -21.88
C ALA A 122 -12.35 9.51 -21.06
N GLY A 123 -13.64 9.79 -21.20
CA GLY A 123 -14.70 9.05 -20.52
C GLY A 123 -14.84 9.37 -19.02
N ALA A 124 -15.67 8.57 -18.36
CA ALA A 124 -15.88 8.63 -16.92
C ALA A 124 -14.74 7.94 -16.16
N ALA A 125 -14.18 8.63 -15.16
CA ALA A 125 -13.27 8.05 -14.18
C ALA A 125 -14.04 7.89 -12.85
N PRO A 126 -14.12 6.68 -12.26
CA PRO A 126 -14.90 6.44 -11.04
C PRO A 126 -14.15 6.93 -9.79
N LEU A 127 -13.80 8.22 -9.75
CA LEU A 127 -12.96 8.85 -8.74
C LEU A 127 -13.74 9.70 -7.73
N ASP A 128 -15.06 9.78 -7.86
CA ASP A 128 -15.90 10.60 -6.95
C ASP A 128 -15.75 10.18 -5.49
N ARG A 129 -15.54 8.88 -5.24
CA ARG A 129 -15.28 8.36 -3.89
C ARG A 129 -13.94 8.80 -3.34
N LEU A 130 -12.95 9.02 -4.20
CA LEU A 130 -11.61 9.42 -3.75
C LEU A 130 -11.64 10.79 -3.08
N GLU A 131 -12.40 11.74 -3.64
CA GLU A 131 -12.58 13.06 -3.03
C GLU A 131 -13.20 12.94 -1.62
N ALA A 132 -14.16 12.03 -1.45
CA ALA A 132 -14.81 11.79 -0.16
C ALA A 132 -13.91 11.07 0.87
N TYR A 133 -12.99 10.21 0.44
CA TYR A 133 -12.14 9.39 1.32
C TYR A 133 -10.69 9.87 1.44
N HIS A 134 -10.29 10.91 0.71
CA HIS A 134 -8.93 11.43 0.70
C HIS A 134 -8.40 11.72 2.12
N THR A 135 -9.18 12.40 2.96
CA THR A 135 -8.77 12.71 4.33
C THR A 135 -8.51 11.46 5.14
N ALA A 136 -9.35 10.43 5.01
CA ALA A 136 -9.15 9.16 5.73
C ALA A 136 -7.85 8.45 5.27
N TYR A 137 -7.50 8.52 3.99
CA TYR A 137 -6.24 7.98 3.49
C TYR A 137 -5.03 8.77 4.00
N ALA A 138 -5.12 10.10 4.03
CA ALA A 138 -4.08 10.95 4.59
C ALA A 138 -3.88 10.70 6.08
N ASP A 139 -4.96 10.55 6.85
CA ASP A 139 -4.92 10.26 8.29
C ASP A 139 -4.29 8.88 8.56
N GLU A 140 -4.72 7.84 7.85
CA GLU A 140 -4.15 6.49 7.99
C GLU A 140 -2.67 6.46 7.60
N GLN A 141 -2.28 7.13 6.52
CA GLN A 141 -0.89 7.21 6.09
C GLN A 141 -0.01 8.03 7.06
N SER A 142 -0.59 8.98 7.79
CA SER A 142 0.13 9.80 8.77
C SER A 142 0.23 9.14 10.15
N THR A 143 -0.45 8.01 10.36
CA THR A 143 -0.41 7.28 11.62
C THR A 143 0.95 6.58 11.77
N PRO A 144 1.71 6.84 12.84
CA PRO A 144 3.00 6.15 13.07
C PRO A 144 2.83 4.65 13.18
N LEU A 145 3.81 3.88 12.72
CA LEU A 145 3.83 2.43 12.96
C LEU A 145 4.20 2.14 14.40
N ALA A 146 3.62 1.11 14.99
CA ALA A 146 3.99 0.66 16.33
C ALA A 146 5.08 -0.42 16.28
N PHE A 147 5.89 -0.45 17.34
CA PHE A 147 6.90 -1.48 17.61
C PHE A 147 6.48 -2.48 18.68
N ASP A 148 5.18 -2.55 18.96
CA ASP A 148 4.55 -3.53 19.84
C ASP A 148 3.12 -3.84 19.33
N LEU A 149 2.47 -4.84 19.94
CA LEU A 149 1.08 -5.22 19.60
C LEU A 149 0.03 -4.28 20.23
N GLU A 150 0.43 -3.49 21.22
CA GLU A 150 -0.43 -2.56 21.97
C GLU A 150 -0.65 -1.23 21.24
N GLY A 151 0.25 -0.87 20.33
CA GLY A 151 0.29 0.46 19.72
C GLY A 151 0.86 1.53 20.66
N THR A 152 1.67 1.15 21.66
CA THR A 152 2.19 2.07 22.69
C THR A 152 3.58 2.63 22.36
N THR A 153 4.37 1.89 21.59
CA THR A 153 5.71 2.32 21.17
C THR A 153 5.64 2.81 19.73
N ALA A 154 5.47 4.13 19.56
CA ALA A 154 5.39 4.75 18.24
C ALA A 154 6.77 4.86 17.58
N GLY A 155 6.80 4.62 16.26
CA GLY A 155 7.91 4.91 15.38
C GLY A 155 7.99 6.38 14.99
N ASP A 156 9.05 6.75 14.27
CA ASP A 156 9.21 8.06 13.65
C ASP A 156 8.83 7.99 12.17
N VAL A 157 7.82 8.74 11.74
CA VAL A 157 7.33 8.75 10.35
C VAL A 157 8.32 9.37 9.36
N THR A 158 9.37 10.03 9.84
CA THR A 158 10.35 10.74 9.00
C THR A 158 11.63 9.95 8.74
N GLU A 159 11.87 8.88 9.50
CA GLU A 159 13.07 8.06 9.44
C GLU A 159 12.78 6.70 8.78
N PRO A 160 13.81 5.96 8.31
CA PRO A 160 13.64 4.58 7.91
C PRO A 160 13.33 3.69 9.13
N GLU A 161 12.17 3.03 9.09
CA GLU A 161 11.63 2.33 10.27
C GLU A 161 11.77 0.80 10.18
N TRP A 162 12.07 0.25 8.99
CA TRP A 162 12.04 -1.20 8.77
C TRP A 162 12.99 -1.98 9.70
N GLU A 163 14.25 -1.58 9.80
CA GLU A 163 15.23 -2.29 10.62
C GLU A 163 14.87 -2.25 12.11
N ARG A 164 14.37 -1.11 12.58
CA ARG A 164 13.89 -0.93 13.96
C ARG A 164 12.69 -1.83 14.23
N LEU A 165 11.73 -1.86 13.31
CA LEU A 165 10.53 -2.69 13.41
C LEU A 165 10.86 -4.19 13.51
N VAL A 166 11.70 -4.70 12.60
CA VAL A 166 12.11 -6.11 12.60
C VAL A 166 12.94 -6.45 13.82
N GLY A 167 13.87 -5.56 14.20
CA GLY A 167 14.67 -5.69 15.41
C GLY A 167 13.80 -5.80 16.66
N ALA A 168 12.81 -4.91 16.80
CA ALA A 168 11.84 -4.93 17.89
C ALA A 168 11.00 -6.21 17.88
N ALA A 169 10.51 -6.65 16.72
CA ALA A 169 9.71 -7.87 16.61
C ALA A 169 10.50 -9.12 17.02
N ARG A 170 11.75 -9.25 16.54
CA ARG A 170 12.64 -10.36 16.90
C ARG A 170 12.99 -10.35 18.38
N ALA A 171 13.39 -9.19 18.91
CA ALA A 171 13.69 -9.03 20.33
C ALA A 171 12.47 -9.36 21.21
N TRP A 172 11.28 -8.94 20.81
CA TRP A 172 10.05 -9.23 21.53
C TRP A 172 9.73 -10.73 21.54
N LEU A 173 9.91 -11.44 20.42
CA LEU A 173 9.72 -12.89 20.35
C LEU A 173 10.64 -13.68 21.30
N ASP A 174 11.76 -13.10 21.73
CA ASP A 174 12.67 -13.70 22.73
C ASP A 174 12.23 -13.46 24.19
N THR A 175 11.20 -12.67 24.42
CA THR A 175 10.72 -12.37 25.78
C THR A 175 9.79 -13.46 26.32
N ALA A 176 9.77 -13.62 27.65
CA ALA A 176 8.78 -14.48 28.32
C ALA A 176 7.34 -14.02 28.09
N GLU A 177 7.13 -12.72 27.86
CA GLU A 177 5.83 -12.15 27.54
C GLU A 177 5.28 -12.68 26.22
N ALA A 178 6.09 -12.63 25.15
CA ALA A 178 5.70 -13.16 23.84
C ALA A 178 5.37 -14.66 23.93
N HIS A 179 6.18 -15.43 24.65
CA HIS A 179 5.94 -16.86 24.84
C HIS A 179 4.60 -17.13 25.54
N ARG A 180 4.29 -16.39 26.61
CA ARG A 180 3.02 -16.54 27.33
C ARG A 180 1.83 -16.11 26.48
N ARG A 181 1.91 -14.94 25.85
CA ARG A 181 0.79 -14.34 25.12
C ARG A 181 0.47 -15.03 23.82
N LEU A 182 1.50 -15.42 23.06
CA LEU A 182 1.33 -16.16 21.82
C LEU A 182 1.29 -17.68 22.05
N GLY A 183 1.39 -18.15 23.30
CA GLY A 183 1.42 -19.58 23.60
C GLY A 183 2.56 -20.31 22.89
N LEU A 184 3.73 -19.68 22.74
CA LEU A 184 4.89 -20.31 22.12
C LEU A 184 5.50 -21.30 23.10
N HIS A 185 5.92 -22.45 22.58
CA HIS A 185 6.61 -23.45 23.38
C HIS A 185 8.03 -22.94 23.63
N GLY A 186 8.49 -23.02 24.88
CA GLY A 186 9.86 -22.62 25.21
C GLY A 186 10.88 -23.38 24.35
N ALA A 187 11.77 -22.65 23.70
CA ALA A 187 12.87 -23.25 22.96
C ALA A 187 13.77 -24.02 23.94
N GLY A 188 13.71 -25.35 23.92
CA GLY A 188 14.62 -26.17 24.71
C GLY A 188 16.07 -25.94 24.26
N TYR A 189 17.03 -26.02 25.18
CA TYR A 189 18.47 -25.73 24.98
C TYR A 189 19.14 -26.42 23.77
N ARG A 190 18.53 -27.49 23.23
CA ARG A 190 19.04 -28.27 22.07
C ARG A 190 18.21 -28.14 20.81
N ARG A 191 17.13 -27.37 20.83
CA ARG A 191 16.34 -27.08 19.66
C ARG A 191 16.27 -25.56 19.56
N ALA A 192 17.14 -25.02 18.73
CA ALA A 192 16.78 -23.90 17.87
C ALA A 192 15.66 -24.35 16.89
N SER A 193 14.60 -24.98 17.41
CA SER A 193 13.44 -25.39 16.65
C SER A 193 12.70 -24.13 16.29
N ALA A 194 12.53 -23.94 14.98
CA ALA A 194 11.73 -22.90 14.37
C ALA A 194 10.55 -22.53 15.26
N ARG A 195 10.42 -21.24 15.58
CA ARG A 195 9.24 -20.72 16.27
C ARG A 195 8.08 -20.95 15.32
N VAL A 196 7.19 -21.88 15.66
CA VAL A 196 6.02 -22.19 14.83
C VAL A 196 4.82 -21.48 15.42
N ALA A 197 4.04 -20.83 14.55
CA ALA A 197 2.76 -20.25 14.90
C ALA A 197 1.86 -21.28 15.60
N THR A 198 1.40 -20.93 16.81
CA THR A 198 0.38 -21.72 17.51
C THR A 198 -0.99 -21.09 17.25
N ARG A 199 -2.07 -21.82 17.53
CA ARG A 199 -3.43 -21.29 17.41
C ARG A 199 -3.64 -20.00 18.24
N PRO A 200 -3.21 -19.92 19.52
CA PRO A 200 -3.26 -18.65 20.26
C PRO A 200 -2.50 -17.51 19.56
N ALA A 201 -1.32 -17.78 19.01
CA ALA A 201 -0.56 -16.77 18.27
C ALA A 201 -1.35 -16.23 17.07
N VAL A 202 -1.92 -17.13 16.26
CA VAL A 202 -2.75 -16.77 15.10
C VAL A 202 -3.95 -15.94 15.52
N GLU A 203 -4.63 -16.26 16.62
CA GLU A 203 -5.79 -15.51 17.11
C GLU A 203 -5.41 -14.08 17.55
N VAL A 204 -4.30 -13.93 18.30
CA VAL A 204 -3.78 -12.62 18.73
C VAL A 204 -3.37 -11.76 17.53
N LEU A 205 -2.57 -12.32 16.62
CA LEU A 205 -2.07 -11.59 15.45
C LEU A 205 -3.20 -11.23 14.49
N ARG A 206 -4.18 -12.12 14.29
CA ARG A 206 -5.38 -11.82 13.49
C ARG A 206 -6.17 -10.64 14.07
N ALA A 207 -6.31 -10.58 15.39
CA ALA A 207 -6.99 -9.48 16.06
C ALA A 207 -6.25 -8.14 15.84
N ALA A 208 -4.92 -8.14 15.93
CA ALA A 208 -4.10 -6.97 15.65
C ALA A 208 -4.19 -6.54 14.17
N LEU A 209 -4.06 -7.48 13.22
CA LEU A 209 -4.14 -7.20 11.78
C LEU A 209 -5.50 -6.64 11.33
N ARG A 210 -6.59 -7.10 11.95
CA ARG A 210 -7.97 -6.62 11.66
C ARG A 210 -8.38 -5.41 12.51
N GLY A 211 -7.59 -5.05 13.51
CA GLY A 211 -7.87 -3.92 14.38
C GLY A 211 -7.91 -2.62 13.59
N ALA A 212 -8.82 -1.71 13.96
CA ALA A 212 -8.55 -0.31 13.60
C ALA A 212 -7.39 0.15 14.49
N PRO A 213 -6.50 1.04 14.01
CA PRO A 213 -5.62 1.77 14.91
C PRO A 213 -6.52 2.52 15.92
N ARG A 214 -6.55 1.99 17.15
CA ARG A 214 -7.25 2.59 18.30
C ARG A 214 -6.27 3.22 19.29
N ALA A 215 -4.98 3.06 19.00
CA ALA A 215 -3.87 3.49 19.82
C ALA A 215 -3.14 4.65 19.14
N GLU A 216 -2.10 5.15 19.81
CA GLU A 216 -1.25 6.24 19.32
C GLU A 216 -0.48 5.86 18.05
N ALA A 217 -0.15 4.58 17.91
CA ALA A 217 0.50 4.02 16.72
C ALA A 217 -0.20 2.75 16.22
N ASP A 218 0.06 2.40 14.95
CA ASP A 218 -0.56 1.28 14.25
C ASP A 218 0.23 -0.04 14.44
N PRO A 219 -0.33 -1.04 15.16
CA PRO A 219 0.34 -2.31 15.42
C PRO A 219 0.32 -3.29 14.24
N ARG A 220 -0.38 -2.97 13.14
CA ARG A 220 -0.57 -3.91 12.02
C ARG A 220 0.75 -4.30 11.36
N ALA A 221 1.70 -3.38 11.25
CA ALA A 221 3.03 -3.66 10.68
C ALA A 221 3.83 -4.64 11.56
N PHE A 222 3.84 -4.41 12.88
CA PHE A 222 4.47 -5.30 13.84
C PHE A 222 3.85 -6.70 13.81
N ALA A 223 2.51 -6.78 13.80
CA ALA A 223 1.78 -8.04 13.70
C ALA A 223 2.08 -8.79 12.39
N ALA A 224 2.27 -8.08 11.28
CA ALA A 224 2.61 -8.68 9.99
C ALA A 224 4.03 -9.27 9.98
N VAL A 225 5.01 -8.58 10.59
CA VAL A 225 6.36 -9.10 10.76
C VAL A 225 6.35 -10.36 11.64
N LEU A 226 5.66 -10.32 12.78
CA LEU A 226 5.52 -11.49 13.66
C LEU A 226 4.85 -12.67 12.95
N ALA A 227 3.82 -12.43 12.14
CA ALA A 227 3.16 -13.48 11.37
C ALA A 227 4.14 -14.18 10.42
N ALA A 228 4.98 -13.41 9.72
CA ALA A 228 6.01 -13.96 8.83
C ALA A 228 7.10 -14.72 9.60
N GLU A 229 7.64 -14.13 10.68
CA GLU A 229 8.69 -14.75 11.51
C GLU A 229 8.23 -16.05 12.21
N LEU A 230 6.93 -16.22 12.43
CA LEU A 230 6.33 -17.44 13.00
C LEU A 230 5.80 -18.43 11.95
N GLY A 231 5.86 -18.09 10.67
CA GLY A 231 5.31 -18.94 9.60
C GLY A 231 3.78 -19.10 9.66
N ALA A 232 3.04 -18.08 10.10
CA ALA A 232 1.60 -18.11 10.33
C ALA A 232 0.76 -18.03 9.03
N THR A 233 0.81 -19.09 8.21
CA THR A 233 0.13 -19.15 6.89
C THR A 233 -1.38 -18.88 6.95
N GLU A 234 -2.03 -19.13 8.09
CA GLU A 234 -3.46 -18.89 8.33
C GLU A 234 -3.83 -17.39 8.36
N LEU A 235 -2.84 -16.49 8.34
CA LEU A 235 -3.00 -15.04 8.31
C LEU A 235 -2.82 -14.43 6.92
N VAL A 236 -2.53 -15.24 5.90
CA VAL A 236 -2.34 -14.76 4.52
C VAL A 236 -3.54 -13.92 4.04
N ARG A 237 -4.77 -14.30 4.41
CA ARG A 237 -5.97 -13.54 4.00
C ARG A 237 -5.97 -12.12 4.57
N GLU A 238 -5.68 -11.97 5.86
CA GLU A 238 -5.59 -10.67 6.53
C GLU A 238 -4.44 -9.83 5.96
N LEU A 239 -3.29 -10.44 5.68
CA LEU A 239 -2.17 -9.74 5.06
C LEU A 239 -2.52 -9.25 3.64
N LEU A 240 -3.24 -10.05 2.86
CA LEU A 240 -3.75 -9.65 1.54
C LEU A 240 -4.77 -8.50 1.60
N GLU A 241 -5.48 -8.31 2.72
CA GLU A 241 -6.33 -7.12 2.90
C GLU A 241 -5.46 -5.86 3.13
N LEU A 242 -4.29 -6.00 3.76
CA LEU A 242 -3.38 -4.88 4.07
C LEU A 242 -2.45 -4.47 2.93
N VAL A 243 -2.30 -5.27 1.86
CA VAL A 243 -1.46 -4.88 0.70
C VAL A 243 -1.99 -3.64 -0.02
N GLN A 244 -3.25 -3.27 0.24
CA GLN A 244 -3.92 -2.06 -0.27
C GLN A 244 -4.04 -0.97 0.81
N SER A 245 -3.36 -1.12 1.96
CA SER A 245 -3.33 -0.08 3.00
C SER A 245 -2.80 1.23 2.42
N PRO A 246 -3.38 2.41 2.76
CA PRO A 246 -2.83 3.71 2.38
C PRO A 246 -1.43 4.00 2.90
N HIS A 247 -1.00 3.33 3.98
CA HIS A 247 0.34 3.47 4.53
C HIS A 247 1.33 2.62 3.72
N PRO A 248 2.27 3.21 2.96
CA PRO A 248 3.10 2.48 1.99
C PRO A 248 4.01 1.45 2.64
N LEU A 249 4.67 1.79 3.75
CA LEU A 249 5.53 0.84 4.46
C LEU A 249 4.74 -0.37 4.98
N LEU A 250 3.59 -0.17 5.64
CA LEU A 250 2.69 -1.25 6.05
C LEU A 250 2.25 -2.12 4.86
N ALA A 251 1.84 -1.52 3.74
CA ALA A 251 1.45 -2.26 2.55
C ALA A 251 2.61 -3.09 1.99
N ALA A 252 3.82 -2.53 1.93
CA ALA A 252 5.02 -3.24 1.46
C ALA A 252 5.38 -4.42 2.38
N ILE A 253 5.31 -4.22 3.71
CA ILE A 253 5.50 -5.29 4.71
C ILE A 253 4.45 -6.38 4.52
N ALA A 254 3.18 -6.01 4.39
CA ALA A 254 2.08 -6.97 4.20
C ALA A 254 2.25 -7.78 2.91
N LYS A 255 2.70 -7.15 1.81
CA LYS A 255 3.02 -7.82 0.55
C LYS A 255 4.11 -8.86 0.75
N GLN A 256 5.23 -8.46 1.34
CA GLN A 256 6.37 -9.34 1.57
C GLN A 256 6.03 -10.48 2.55
N ALA A 257 5.36 -10.18 3.66
CA ALA A 257 4.88 -11.18 4.61
C ALA A 257 3.93 -12.19 3.95
N ALA A 258 2.96 -11.73 3.17
CA ALA A 258 2.03 -12.61 2.46
C ALA A 258 2.76 -13.52 1.46
N LEU A 259 3.69 -12.97 0.66
CA LEU A 259 4.50 -13.74 -0.29
C LEU A 259 5.37 -14.79 0.43
N GLY A 260 6.06 -14.40 1.50
CA GLY A 260 6.87 -15.32 2.32
C GLY A 260 6.05 -16.46 2.96
N LEU A 261 4.78 -16.21 3.24
CA LEU A 261 3.82 -17.20 3.73
C LEU A 261 3.10 -17.98 2.62
N GLY A 262 3.51 -17.82 1.35
CA GLY A 262 3.02 -18.61 0.21
C GLY A 262 1.82 -18.01 -0.53
N ALA A 263 1.49 -16.74 -0.33
CA ALA A 263 0.47 -16.07 -1.14
C ALA A 263 0.91 -15.97 -2.62
N PRO A 264 -0.01 -16.11 -3.58
CA PRO A 264 0.33 -15.94 -4.98
C PRO A 264 0.66 -14.48 -5.30
N THR A 265 1.70 -14.25 -6.10
CA THR A 265 2.12 -12.92 -6.56
C THR A 265 1.01 -12.18 -7.29
N SER A 266 0.10 -12.89 -7.98
CA SER A 266 -1.06 -12.29 -8.64
C SER A 266 -2.06 -11.63 -7.69
N ARG A 267 -2.03 -11.96 -6.39
CA ARG A 267 -2.88 -11.35 -5.35
C ARG A 267 -2.12 -10.36 -4.48
N ALA A 268 -0.90 -10.69 -4.07
CA ALA A 268 -0.08 -9.79 -3.26
C ALA A 268 0.43 -8.58 -4.08
N GLY A 269 0.70 -8.77 -5.37
CA GLY A 269 1.38 -7.79 -6.22
C GLY A 269 2.89 -7.79 -6.01
N SER A 270 3.58 -6.85 -6.65
CA SER A 270 5.02 -6.61 -6.47
C SER A 270 5.29 -5.50 -5.46
N ILE A 271 6.42 -5.56 -4.75
CA ILE A 271 6.94 -4.43 -3.97
C ILE A 271 7.27 -3.21 -4.84
N ASP A 272 7.58 -3.42 -6.13
CA ASP A 272 7.87 -2.34 -7.08
C ASP A 272 6.69 -1.37 -7.26
N GLU A 273 5.47 -1.82 -6.96
CA GLU A 273 4.28 -0.97 -7.00
C GLU A 273 4.31 0.12 -5.91
N VAL A 274 4.91 -0.19 -4.75
CA VAL A 274 4.96 0.68 -3.57
C VAL A 274 6.30 1.40 -3.45
N ALA A 275 7.36 0.86 -4.05
CA ALA A 275 8.73 1.39 -3.97
C ALA A 275 8.87 2.91 -4.19
N PRO A 276 8.12 3.57 -5.11
CA PRO A 276 8.18 5.03 -5.26
C PRO A 276 7.78 5.83 -4.01
N PHE A 277 7.06 5.21 -3.08
CA PHE A 277 6.54 5.81 -1.85
C PHE A 277 7.34 5.41 -0.60
N LEU A 278 8.40 4.62 -0.75
CA LEU A 278 9.22 4.13 0.37
C LEU A 278 10.50 4.94 0.52
N HIS A 279 11.04 4.98 1.74
CA HIS A 279 12.41 5.40 1.94
C HIS A 279 13.36 4.42 1.22
N PRO A 280 14.43 4.88 0.54
CA PRO A 280 15.32 3.99 -0.21
C PRO A 280 15.98 2.88 0.63
N GLU A 281 16.16 3.13 1.93
CA GLU A 281 16.73 2.14 2.85
C GLU A 281 15.71 1.04 3.19
N ASP A 282 14.46 1.42 3.47
CA ASP A 282 13.37 0.46 3.72
C ASP A 282 13.10 -0.41 2.47
N ASP A 283 13.04 0.19 1.27
CA ASP A 283 12.86 -0.58 0.02
C ASP A 283 13.96 -1.63 -0.15
N ARG A 284 15.23 -1.25 0.06
CA ARG A 284 16.36 -2.18 -0.05
C ARG A 284 16.25 -3.31 0.96
N ALA A 285 15.95 -3.01 2.21
CA ALA A 285 15.93 -3.99 3.29
C ALA A 285 14.69 -4.91 3.25
N LEU A 286 13.54 -4.42 2.75
CA LEU A 286 12.36 -5.25 2.51
C LEU A 286 12.58 -6.27 1.38
N ARG A 287 13.32 -5.88 0.33
CA ARG A 287 13.63 -6.78 -0.79
C ARG A 287 14.50 -7.96 -0.37
N THR A 288 15.37 -7.78 0.63
CA THR A 288 16.25 -8.85 1.11
C THR A 288 15.56 -9.79 2.10
N TRP A 289 14.51 -9.32 2.79
CA TRP A 289 13.82 -10.07 3.85
C TRP A 289 13.23 -11.40 3.38
N VAL A 290 12.43 -11.41 2.30
CA VAL A 290 11.74 -12.63 1.85
C VAL A 290 12.67 -13.61 1.13
N SER A 291 13.72 -13.09 0.47
CA SER A 291 14.74 -13.93 -0.16
C SER A 291 15.58 -14.74 0.84
N ALA A 292 15.56 -14.39 2.13
CA ALA A 292 16.32 -15.10 3.15
C ALA A 292 15.69 -16.45 3.52
N GLY A 293 14.36 -16.62 3.36
CA GLY A 293 13.62 -17.77 3.92
C GLY A 293 13.82 -17.93 5.44
N PRO A 294 12.99 -18.74 6.13
CA PRO A 294 13.38 -19.30 7.41
C PRO A 294 14.50 -20.33 7.28
#